data_AF-A0A0M2HLX4-F1
#
_entry.id   AF-A0A0M2HLX4-F1
#
_cell.length_a   1.000
_cell.length_b   1.000
_cell.length_c   1.000
_cell.angle_alpha   90.00
_cell.angle_beta   90.00
_cell.angle_gamma   90.00
#
_symmetry.space_group_name_H-M   'P 1'
#
loop_
_entity.id
_entity.type
_entity.pdbx_description
1 polymer ?
#
loop_
_entity_poly.entity_id
_entity_poly.type
_entity_poly.pdbx_seq_one_letter_code
_entity_poly.pdbx_strand_id
1 'polypeptide(L)'
;MDGPVLSGGVIVLVAVLLWMLYLLPSWRGRFQYNAAERNAVRLNQALRVLAETSETPGEVRLELTARTALAQQRLAKRLQSEKEAAELMLLREELAATKADPVVRQARARRRVRLTATVLLFLGIAAVGVGVWQLIATQAQLLLWLGGAVVVIASAILQRMSAVAARAARAARRSTERSEPAERREAPPLHDQGTATWTPRPLPEPLVSMSGSRAQAAMAQHDAQTERRKAARLAELRERAEQMAPPAPVQLPAASSPYAKMGFVDDAEIEAHVRELLARRSAG
;
A
#
# COMPACT_ATOMS: atom_id res chain seq x y z
N MET A 1 10.41 -31.12 -57.81
CA MET A 1 9.43 -30.04 -58.17
C MET A 1 9.30 -29.18 -56.92
N ASP A 2 10.35 -28.41 -56.68
CA ASP A 2 10.67 -27.81 -55.39
C ASP A 2 10.09 -26.41 -55.37
N GLY A 3 8.81 -26.34 -55.00
CA GLY A 3 8.00 -25.14 -55.10
C GLY A 3 8.33 -24.10 -54.02
N PRO A 4 8.02 -22.80 -54.27
CA PRO A 4 8.39 -21.63 -53.45
C PRO A 4 7.79 -21.59 -52.02
N VAL A 5 7.09 -22.63 -51.59
CA VAL A 5 6.38 -22.70 -50.32
C VAL A 5 7.30 -22.69 -49.09
N LEU A 6 8.56 -23.14 -49.22
CA LEU A 6 9.56 -22.97 -48.17
C LEU A 6 9.98 -21.49 -48.00
N SER A 7 10.09 -20.69 -49.05
CA SER A 7 10.49 -19.27 -48.85
C SER A 7 9.35 -18.46 -48.22
N GLY A 8 8.10 -18.75 -48.59
CA GLY A 8 6.93 -17.99 -48.13
C GLY A 8 6.72 -18.01 -46.61
N GLY A 9 6.86 -19.18 -45.97
CA GLY A 9 6.68 -19.30 -44.52
C GLY A 9 7.73 -18.53 -43.70
N VAL A 10 8.99 -18.58 -44.14
CA VAL A 10 10.08 -17.81 -43.52
C VAL A 10 9.86 -16.31 -43.72
N ILE A 11 9.42 -15.88 -44.90
CA ILE A 11 9.15 -14.47 -45.20
C ILE A 11 8.02 -13.93 -44.31
N VAL A 12 6.94 -14.71 -44.08
CA VAL A 12 5.85 -14.30 -43.19
C VAL A 12 6.31 -14.22 -41.73
N LEU A 13 7.10 -15.19 -41.26
CA LEU A 13 7.63 -15.17 -39.90
C LEU A 13 8.55 -13.97 -39.69
N VAL A 14 9.47 -13.73 -40.63
CA VAL A 14 10.36 -12.56 -40.62
C VAL A 14 9.53 -11.28 -40.67
N ALA A 15 8.51 -11.17 -41.52
CA ALA A 15 7.66 -9.99 -41.62
C ALA A 15 6.88 -9.71 -40.33
N VAL A 16 6.32 -10.72 -39.66
CA VAL A 16 5.64 -10.57 -38.37
C VAL A 16 6.62 -10.15 -37.27
N LEU A 17 7.82 -10.73 -37.27
CA LEU A 17 8.86 -10.42 -36.28
C LEU A 17 9.39 -8.99 -36.47
N LEU A 18 9.57 -8.56 -37.71
CA LEU A 18 9.92 -7.18 -38.08
C LEU A 18 8.79 -6.21 -37.72
N TRP A 19 7.54 -6.57 -37.99
CA TRP A 19 6.38 -5.75 -37.64
C TRP A 19 6.26 -5.60 -36.12
N MET A 20 6.49 -6.67 -35.36
CA MET A 20 6.49 -6.65 -33.90
C MET A 20 7.66 -5.85 -33.32
N LEU A 21 8.86 -5.97 -33.90
CA LEU A 21 10.03 -5.16 -33.57
C LEU A 21 9.79 -3.67 -33.85
N TYR A 22 9.05 -3.34 -34.90
CA TYR A 22 8.64 -1.97 -35.21
C TYR A 22 7.55 -1.44 -34.26
N LEU A 23 6.55 -2.27 -33.90
CA LEU A 23 5.39 -1.83 -33.15
C LEU A 23 5.67 -1.69 -31.64
N LEU A 24 6.48 -2.58 -31.04
CA LEU A 24 6.82 -2.57 -29.60
C LEU A 24 7.42 -1.23 -29.12
N PRO A 25 8.43 -0.64 -29.79
CA PRO A 25 9.03 0.63 -29.42
C PRO A 25 8.05 1.80 -29.61
N SER A 26 7.28 1.77 -30.70
CA SER A 26 6.36 2.86 -31.08
C SER A 26 5.26 3.11 -30.04
N TRP A 27 4.85 2.08 -29.30
CA TRP A 27 3.90 2.21 -28.19
C TRP A 27 4.55 2.72 -26.91
N ARG A 28 5.83 2.42 -26.70
CA ARG A 28 6.59 2.83 -25.51
C ARG A 28 6.97 4.31 -25.54
N GLY A 29 7.09 4.91 -26.72
CA GLY A 29 7.33 6.35 -26.88
C GLY A 29 6.16 7.21 -26.39
N ARG A 30 4.93 6.89 -26.81
CA ARG A 30 3.69 7.67 -26.56
C ARG A 30 3.41 7.92 -25.08
N PHE A 31 3.81 6.99 -24.19
CA PHE A 31 3.62 7.13 -22.75
C PHE A 31 4.77 7.88 -22.04
N GLN A 32 5.94 7.96 -22.66
CA GLN A 32 7.06 8.75 -22.13
C GLN A 32 6.90 10.24 -22.43
N TYR A 33 6.25 10.60 -23.54
CA TYR A 33 5.95 12.01 -23.86
C TYR A 33 5.14 12.70 -22.74
N ASN A 34 4.10 12.05 -22.19
CA ASN A 34 3.30 12.62 -21.09
C ASN A 34 4.06 12.77 -19.76
N ALA A 35 5.12 11.97 -19.54
CA ALA A 35 5.97 12.08 -18.36
C ALA A 35 7.08 13.13 -18.56
N ALA A 36 7.62 13.21 -19.77
CA ALA A 36 8.64 14.18 -20.16
C ALA A 36 8.08 15.61 -20.20
N GLU A 37 6.85 15.82 -20.68
CA GLU A 37 6.17 17.13 -20.66
C GLU A 37 6.07 17.71 -19.24
N ARG A 38 5.63 16.90 -18.27
CA ARG A 38 5.50 17.34 -16.87
C ARG A 38 6.86 17.63 -16.22
N ASN A 39 7.92 16.93 -16.64
CA ASN A 39 9.27 17.17 -16.16
C ASN A 39 9.86 18.45 -16.76
N ALA A 40 9.60 18.71 -18.05
CA ALA A 40 10.00 19.94 -18.73
C ALA A 40 9.30 21.17 -18.14
N VAL A 41 8.00 21.08 -17.81
CA VAL A 41 7.26 22.18 -17.17
C VAL A 41 7.83 22.51 -15.79
N ARG A 42 8.14 21.49 -14.97
CA ARG A 42 8.75 21.69 -13.64
C ARG A 42 10.15 22.29 -13.73
N LEU A 43 10.94 21.88 -14.71
CA LEU A 43 12.30 22.40 -14.90
C LEU A 43 12.27 23.86 -15.36
N ASN A 44 11.39 24.21 -16.30
CA ASN A 44 11.19 25.61 -16.72
C ASN A 44 10.66 26.48 -15.58
N GLN A 45 9.77 25.95 -14.73
CA GLN A 45 9.29 26.65 -13.55
C GLN A 45 10.38 26.82 -12.49
N ALA A 46 11.23 25.80 -12.28
CA ALA A 46 12.37 25.89 -11.38
C ALA A 46 13.42 26.91 -11.86
N LEU A 47 13.72 26.95 -13.17
CA LEU A 47 14.60 27.96 -13.75
C LEU A 47 14.03 29.38 -13.64
N ARG A 48 12.71 29.52 -13.83
CA ARG A 48 12.00 30.79 -13.64
C ARG A 48 12.12 31.28 -12.20
N VAL A 49 11.87 30.40 -11.22
CA VAL A 49 11.98 30.73 -9.80
C VAL A 49 13.44 31.02 -9.40
N LEU A 50 14.42 30.28 -9.93
CA LEU A 50 15.85 30.56 -9.68
C LEU A 50 16.28 31.91 -10.28
N ALA A 51 15.76 32.27 -11.45
CA ALA A 51 16.01 33.59 -12.03
C ALA A 51 15.38 34.70 -11.17
N GLU A 52 14.15 34.48 -10.69
CA GLU A 52 13.42 35.41 -9.82
C GLU A 52 14.00 35.51 -8.39
N THR A 53 14.82 34.55 -7.94
CA THR A 53 15.51 34.59 -6.62
C THR A 53 16.98 35.03 -6.66
N SER A 54 17.49 35.42 -7.83
CA SER A 54 18.90 35.85 -7.98
C SER A 54 19.14 37.36 -7.82
N GLU A 55 18.10 38.16 -7.58
CA GLU A 55 18.21 39.60 -7.36
C GLU A 55 18.63 39.93 -5.91
N THR A 56 19.95 39.83 -5.67
CA THR A 56 20.83 40.46 -4.65
C THR A 56 20.41 40.55 -3.17
N PRO A 57 21.34 40.22 -2.25
CA PRO A 57 21.65 41.18 -1.19
C PRO A 57 23.16 41.34 -0.90
N GLY A 58 23.64 42.58 -1.06
CA GLY A 58 24.44 43.27 -0.05
C GLY A 58 25.87 42.81 0.21
N GLU A 59 26.76 42.99 -0.77
CA GLU A 59 28.15 43.33 -0.48
C GLU A 59 28.14 44.57 0.44
N VAL A 60 28.76 44.52 1.63
CA VAL A 60 29.44 45.61 2.43
C VAL A 60 29.55 45.22 3.93
N ARG A 61 29.70 43.94 4.33
CA ARG A 61 30.01 43.60 5.75
C ARG A 61 30.89 42.35 5.92
N LEU A 62 32.00 42.28 5.19
CA LEU A 62 32.80 41.05 5.05
C LEU A 62 34.14 41.02 5.78
N GLU A 63 34.68 42.12 6.30
CA GLU A 63 36.10 42.08 6.72
C GLU A 63 36.34 41.75 8.20
N LEU A 64 35.35 41.92 9.09
CA LEU A 64 35.44 41.45 10.49
C LEU A 64 34.64 40.16 10.77
N THR A 65 33.82 39.75 9.82
CA THR A 65 32.93 38.59 9.92
C THR A 65 33.57 37.31 9.36
N ALA A 66 34.72 37.36 8.66
CA ALA A 66 35.21 36.19 7.92
C ALA A 66 35.48 34.95 8.80
N ARG A 67 36.00 35.12 10.02
CA ARG A 67 36.29 34.00 10.94
C ARG A 67 35.03 33.49 11.67
N THR A 68 34.14 34.38 12.10
CA THR A 68 32.86 34.01 12.75
C THR A 68 31.82 33.52 11.74
N ALA A 69 31.82 34.06 10.52
CA ALA A 69 31.02 33.61 9.38
C ALA A 69 31.43 32.22 8.93
N LEU A 70 32.72 31.84 8.95
CA LEU A 70 33.12 30.45 8.65
C LEU A 70 32.58 29.46 9.69
N ALA A 71 32.57 29.83 10.98
CA ALA A 71 31.99 29.00 12.03
C ALA A 71 30.45 28.91 11.90
N GLN A 72 29.78 30.03 11.63
CA GLN A 72 28.34 30.08 11.39
C GLN A 72 27.94 29.39 10.08
N GLN A 73 28.75 29.46 9.03
CA GLN A 73 28.55 28.77 7.76
C GLN A 73 28.73 27.26 7.93
N ARG A 74 29.67 26.81 8.76
CA ARG A 74 29.82 25.39 9.11
C ARG A 74 28.61 24.88 9.91
N LEU A 75 28.10 25.66 10.87
CA LEU A 75 26.89 25.33 11.61
C LEU A 75 25.65 25.33 10.70
N ALA A 76 25.50 26.33 9.83
CA ALA A 76 24.42 26.40 8.86
C ALA A 76 24.45 25.21 7.90
N LYS A 77 25.62 24.85 7.34
CA LYS A 77 25.78 23.66 6.49
C LYS A 77 25.42 22.37 7.21
N ARG A 78 25.77 22.23 8.49
CA ARG A 78 25.40 21.05 9.29
C ARG A 78 23.89 20.97 9.50
N LEU A 79 23.26 22.06 9.92
CA LEU A 79 21.81 22.13 10.08
C LEU A 79 21.07 21.90 8.75
N GLN A 80 21.61 22.38 7.64
CA GLN A 80 21.06 22.15 6.31
C GLN A 80 21.16 20.68 5.91
N SER A 81 22.32 20.04 6.14
CA SER A 81 22.51 18.62 5.87
C SER A 81 21.63 17.73 6.76
N GLU A 82 21.39 18.12 8.01
CA GLU A 82 20.48 17.42 8.93
C GLU A 82 19.02 17.55 8.48
N LYS A 83 18.61 18.74 8.05
CA LYS A 83 17.27 18.97 7.47
C LYS A 83 17.07 18.19 6.18
N GLU A 84 18.05 18.23 5.27
CA GLU A 84 18.01 17.46 4.03
C GLU A 84 17.96 15.95 4.32
N ALA A 85 18.72 15.46 5.30
CA ALA A 85 18.66 14.06 5.70
C ALA A 85 17.29 13.68 6.29
N ALA A 86 16.69 14.56 7.12
CA ALA A 86 15.36 14.36 7.68
C ALA A 86 14.27 14.39 6.59
N GLU A 87 14.33 15.33 5.66
CA GLU A 87 13.42 15.42 4.51
C GLU A 87 13.55 14.19 3.59
N LEU A 88 14.76 13.70 3.36
CA LEU A 88 15.00 12.47 2.61
C LEU A 88 14.44 11.23 3.31
N MET A 89 14.49 11.18 4.65
CA MET A 89 13.87 10.12 5.43
C MET A 89 12.34 10.18 5.32
N LEU A 90 11.73 11.36 5.48
CA LEU A 90 10.29 11.56 5.32
C LEU A 90 9.83 11.21 3.90
N LEU A 91 10.53 11.66 2.85
CA LEU A 91 10.23 11.27 1.47
C LEU A 91 10.36 9.76 1.26
N ARG A 92 11.34 9.11 1.90
CA ARG A 92 11.50 7.65 1.82
C ARG A 92 10.37 6.93 2.53
N GLU A 93 9.91 7.43 3.68
CA GLU A 93 8.76 6.90 4.41
C GLU A 93 7.46 7.10 3.63
N GLU A 94 7.24 8.28 3.05
CA GLU A 94 6.10 8.56 2.17
C GLU A 94 6.13 7.68 0.92
N LEU A 95 7.31 7.51 0.29
CA LEU A 95 7.48 6.59 -0.83
C LEU A 95 7.29 5.14 -0.41
N ALA A 96 7.70 4.75 0.81
CA ALA A 96 7.49 3.41 1.35
C ALA A 96 6.01 3.17 1.64
N ALA A 97 5.30 4.15 2.21
CA ALA A 97 3.86 4.13 2.45
C ALA A 97 3.08 4.07 1.13
N THR A 98 3.46 4.87 0.15
CA THR A 98 2.87 4.88 -1.21
C THR A 98 3.19 3.60 -1.97
N LYS A 99 4.38 3.00 -1.78
CA LYS A 99 4.73 1.68 -2.33
C LYS A 99 4.03 0.55 -1.58
N ALA A 100 3.74 0.71 -0.29
CA ALA A 100 3.02 -0.23 0.54
C ALA A 100 1.51 -0.24 0.24
N ASP A 101 1.01 0.80 -0.44
CA ASP A 101 -0.36 0.85 -0.91
C ASP A 101 -0.66 -0.37 -1.82
N PRO A 102 -1.51 -1.32 -1.36
CA PRO A 102 -1.76 -2.57 -2.06
C PRO A 102 -2.40 -2.34 -3.42
N VAL A 103 -3.11 -1.22 -3.63
CA VAL A 103 -3.79 -0.90 -4.88
C VAL A 103 -2.77 -0.61 -6.00
N VAL A 104 -1.73 0.16 -5.70
CA VAL A 104 -0.67 0.53 -6.67
C VAL A 104 0.20 -0.68 -7.02
N ARG A 105 0.51 -1.54 -6.04
CA ARG A 105 1.24 -2.80 -6.27
C ARG A 105 0.46 -3.75 -7.16
N GLN A 106 -0.83 -3.92 -6.91
CA GLN A 106 -1.69 -4.79 -7.72
C GLN A 106 -1.84 -4.27 -9.15
N ALA A 107 -1.95 -2.95 -9.36
CA ALA A 107 -2.02 -2.35 -10.69
C ALA A 107 -0.72 -2.55 -11.50
N ARG A 108 0.45 -2.40 -10.86
CA ARG A 108 1.76 -2.63 -11.51
C ARG A 108 2.00 -4.11 -11.79
N ALA A 109 1.64 -5.01 -10.87
CA ALA A 109 1.73 -6.45 -11.08
C ALA A 109 0.87 -6.91 -12.26
N ARG A 110 -0.37 -6.41 -12.38
CA ARG A 110 -1.27 -6.69 -13.51
C ARG A 110 -0.67 -6.23 -14.85
N ARG A 111 -0.01 -5.07 -14.89
CA ARG A 111 0.66 -4.58 -16.12
C ARG A 111 1.84 -5.47 -16.52
N ARG A 112 2.66 -5.90 -15.56
CA ARG A 112 3.81 -6.79 -15.82
C ARG A 112 3.36 -8.16 -16.32
N VAL A 113 2.37 -8.76 -15.66
CA VAL A 113 1.80 -10.05 -16.07
C VAL A 113 1.17 -9.97 -17.46
N ARG A 114 0.51 -8.86 -17.80
CA ARG A 114 -0.03 -8.67 -19.15
C ARG A 114 1.05 -8.62 -20.22
N LEU A 115 2.15 -7.91 -19.96
CA LEU A 115 3.29 -7.84 -20.89
C LEU A 115 3.96 -9.20 -21.07
N THR A 116 4.23 -9.92 -19.98
CA THR A 116 4.85 -11.25 -20.06
C THR A 116 3.93 -12.24 -20.76
N ALA A 117 2.62 -12.21 -20.50
CA ALA A 117 1.64 -13.07 -21.17
C ALA A 117 1.52 -12.75 -22.67
N THR A 118 1.55 -11.47 -23.06
CA THR A 118 1.56 -11.11 -24.49
C THR A 118 2.84 -11.56 -25.19
N VAL A 119 4.00 -11.39 -24.55
CA VAL A 119 5.29 -11.83 -25.11
C VAL A 119 5.31 -13.36 -25.26
N LEU A 120 4.87 -14.10 -24.23
CA LEU A 120 4.77 -15.56 -24.28
C LEU A 120 3.79 -16.05 -25.35
N LEU A 121 2.66 -15.36 -25.56
CA LEU A 121 1.71 -15.69 -26.62
C LEU A 121 2.36 -15.58 -28.01
N PHE A 122 3.02 -14.47 -28.29
CA PHE A 122 3.72 -14.29 -29.56
C PHE A 122 4.85 -15.30 -29.76
N LEU A 123 5.61 -15.59 -28.70
CA LEU A 123 6.66 -16.60 -28.73
C LEU A 123 6.10 -18.00 -29.00
N GLY A 124 4.95 -18.34 -28.41
CA GLY A 124 4.22 -19.58 -28.66
C GLY A 124 3.72 -19.69 -30.09
N ILE A 125 3.16 -18.62 -30.66
CA ILE A 125 2.71 -18.60 -32.07
C ILE A 125 3.90 -18.80 -33.02
N ALA A 126 5.04 -18.14 -32.74
CA ALA A 126 6.26 -18.35 -33.51
C ALA A 126 6.76 -19.80 -33.43
N ALA A 127 6.75 -20.39 -32.24
CA ALA A 127 7.12 -21.79 -32.03
C ALA A 127 6.17 -22.77 -32.75
N VAL A 128 4.86 -22.49 -32.78
CA VAL A 128 3.88 -23.27 -33.56
C VAL A 128 4.19 -23.17 -35.06
N GLY A 129 4.47 -21.97 -35.58
CA GLY A 129 4.86 -21.78 -36.98
C GLY A 129 6.10 -22.58 -37.37
N VAL A 130 7.13 -22.55 -36.51
CA VAL A 130 8.34 -23.37 -36.67
C VAL A 130 8.02 -24.87 -36.55
N GLY A 131 7.10 -25.26 -35.66
CA GLY A 131 6.67 -26.64 -35.51
C GLY A 131 5.91 -27.18 -36.72
N VAL A 132 5.03 -26.39 -37.34
CA VAL A 132 4.34 -26.73 -38.59
C VAL A 132 5.34 -26.96 -39.72
N TRP A 133 6.35 -26.09 -39.82
CA TRP A 133 7.45 -26.28 -40.77
C TRP A 133 8.21 -27.59 -40.50
N GLN A 134 8.56 -27.86 -39.24
CA GLN A 134 9.31 -29.05 -38.87
C GLN A 134 8.51 -30.34 -39.11
N LEU A 135 7.19 -30.31 -38.92
CA LEU A 135 6.29 -31.42 -39.21
C LEU A 135 6.33 -31.79 -40.70
N ILE A 136 6.33 -30.80 -41.59
CA ILE A 136 6.36 -31.01 -43.04
C ILE A 136 7.74 -31.51 -43.49
N ALA A 137 8.82 -31.07 -42.83
CA ALA A 137 10.20 -31.39 -43.21
C ALA A 137 10.75 -32.68 -42.58
N THR A 138 10.29 -33.07 -41.39
CA THR A 138 10.89 -34.14 -40.57
C THR A 138 9.88 -35.08 -39.91
N GLN A 139 8.58 -34.88 -40.12
CA GLN A 139 7.49 -35.63 -39.48
C GLN A 139 7.48 -35.59 -37.92
N ALA A 140 8.25 -34.70 -37.29
CA ALA A 140 8.33 -34.58 -35.84
C ALA A 140 7.22 -33.68 -35.27
N GLN A 141 6.38 -34.21 -34.36
CA GLN A 141 5.19 -33.54 -33.83
C GLN A 141 5.40 -32.81 -32.48
N LEU A 142 6.56 -32.97 -31.84
CA LEU A 142 6.81 -32.50 -30.47
C LEU A 142 6.70 -30.97 -30.32
N LEU A 143 7.24 -30.19 -31.26
CA LEU A 143 7.19 -28.72 -31.20
C LEU A 143 5.78 -28.15 -31.41
N LEU A 144 4.93 -28.85 -32.17
CA LEU A 144 3.53 -28.47 -32.39
C LEU A 144 2.72 -28.60 -31.10
N TRP A 145 2.86 -29.71 -30.38
CA TRP A 145 2.18 -29.92 -29.11
C TRP A 145 2.67 -28.95 -28.04
N LEU A 146 3.99 -28.69 -27.96
CA LEU A 146 4.55 -27.76 -26.99
C LEU A 146 4.12 -26.32 -27.26
N GLY A 147 4.23 -25.87 -28.51
CA GLY A 147 3.80 -24.52 -28.92
C GLY A 147 2.29 -24.32 -28.76
N GLY A 148 1.50 -25.32 -29.16
CA GLY A 148 0.04 -25.31 -28.99
C GLY A 148 -0.36 -25.21 -27.52
N ALA A 149 0.27 -25.99 -26.63
CA ALA A 149 0.03 -25.92 -25.20
C ALA A 149 0.33 -24.52 -24.62
N VAL A 150 1.46 -23.91 -25.01
CA VAL A 150 1.83 -22.55 -24.58
C VAL A 150 0.82 -21.51 -25.07
N VAL A 151 0.35 -21.61 -26.31
CA VAL A 151 -0.67 -20.69 -26.88
C VAL A 151 -2.00 -20.82 -26.15
N VAL A 152 -2.44 -22.04 -25.83
CA VAL A 152 -3.68 -22.29 -25.07
C VAL A 152 -3.58 -21.72 -23.66
N ILE A 153 -2.47 -21.96 -22.96
CA ILE A 153 -2.24 -21.44 -21.60
C ILE A 153 -2.18 -19.90 -21.60
N ALA A 154 -1.43 -19.30 -22.53
CA ALA A 154 -1.30 -17.85 -22.64
C ALA A 154 -2.65 -17.18 -22.98
N SER A 155 -3.42 -17.79 -23.90
CA SER A 155 -4.77 -17.34 -24.27
C SER A 155 -5.74 -17.41 -23.09
N ALA A 156 -5.72 -18.50 -22.32
CA ALA A 156 -6.56 -18.67 -21.15
C ALA A 156 -6.27 -17.63 -20.05
N ILE A 157 -4.99 -17.32 -19.82
CA ILE A 157 -4.57 -16.25 -18.89
C ILE A 157 -5.08 -14.89 -19.38
N LEU A 158 -4.93 -14.58 -20.67
CA LEU A 158 -5.40 -13.31 -21.25
C LEU A 158 -6.93 -13.17 -21.17
N GLN A 159 -7.68 -14.24 -21.46
CA GLN A 159 -9.14 -14.26 -21.36
C GLN A 159 -9.63 -14.08 -19.92
N ARG A 160 -9.00 -14.74 -18.94
CA ARG A 160 -9.34 -14.53 -17.52
C ARG A 160 -9.07 -13.09 -17.08
N MET A 161 -7.96 -12.50 -17.54
CA MET A 161 -7.64 -11.10 -17.25
C MET A 161 -8.59 -10.12 -17.94
N SER A 162 -8.98 -10.35 -19.20
CA SER A 162 -9.95 -9.51 -19.91
C SER A 162 -11.33 -9.59 -19.25
N ALA A 163 -11.75 -10.77 -18.80
CA ALA A 163 -12.99 -10.95 -18.05
C ALA A 163 -12.97 -10.22 -16.69
N VAL A 164 -11.82 -10.19 -16.00
CA VAL A 164 -11.65 -9.42 -14.75
C VAL A 164 -11.62 -7.92 -15.03
N ALA A 165 -10.94 -7.47 -16.09
CA ALA A 165 -10.90 -6.07 -16.49
C ALA A 165 -12.30 -5.57 -16.92
N ALA A 166 -13.05 -6.37 -17.68
CA ALA A 166 -14.42 -6.08 -18.07
C ALA A 166 -15.37 -6.09 -16.86
N ARG A 167 -15.17 -6.98 -15.87
CA ARG A 167 -15.95 -6.95 -14.61
C ARG A 167 -15.64 -5.72 -13.78
N ALA A 168 -14.36 -5.33 -13.67
CA ALA A 168 -13.95 -4.12 -12.97
C ALA A 168 -14.47 -2.85 -13.65
N ALA A 169 -14.41 -2.78 -14.99
CA ALA A 169 -14.99 -1.68 -15.76
C ALA A 169 -16.52 -1.62 -15.61
N ARG A 170 -17.22 -2.76 -15.60
CA ARG A 170 -18.67 -2.82 -15.34
C ARG A 170 -19.04 -2.44 -13.91
N ALA A 171 -18.20 -2.76 -12.92
CA ALA A 171 -18.40 -2.31 -11.54
C ALA A 171 -18.20 -0.80 -11.41
N ALA A 172 -17.17 -0.24 -12.05
CA ALA A 172 -16.93 1.20 -12.11
C ALA A 172 -18.07 1.95 -12.82
N ARG A 173 -18.56 1.44 -13.95
CA ARG A 173 -19.73 2.02 -14.65
C ARG A 173 -20.99 1.98 -13.79
N ARG A 174 -21.26 0.87 -13.07
CA ARG A 174 -22.39 0.78 -12.14
C ARG A 174 -22.28 1.74 -10.95
N SER A 175 -21.07 2.05 -10.47
CA SER A 175 -20.89 3.11 -9.46
C SER A 175 -21.13 4.51 -10.03
N THR A 176 -20.84 4.73 -11.31
CA THR A 176 -21.14 6.00 -12.00
C THR A 176 -22.62 6.13 -12.32
N GLU A 177 -23.30 5.06 -12.73
CA GLU A 177 -24.76 5.05 -12.96
C GLU A 177 -25.57 5.15 -11.66
N ARG A 178 -25.08 4.58 -10.54
CA ARG A 178 -25.73 4.75 -9.23
C ARG A 178 -25.50 6.13 -8.62
N SER A 179 -24.52 6.88 -9.11
CA SER A 179 -24.57 8.35 -9.04
C SER A 179 -25.49 8.83 -10.16
N GLU A 180 -26.79 8.63 -9.99
CA GLU A 180 -27.72 9.51 -10.69
C GLU A 180 -27.29 10.95 -10.38
N PRO A 181 -27.21 11.84 -11.39
CA PRO A 181 -27.04 13.25 -11.11
C PRO A 181 -28.18 13.62 -10.17
N ALA A 182 -27.86 13.97 -8.93
CA ALA A 182 -28.85 14.44 -7.98
C ALA A 182 -29.66 15.50 -8.72
N GLU A 183 -30.91 15.15 -9.04
CA GLU A 183 -31.84 16.00 -9.75
C GLU A 183 -31.71 17.37 -9.10
N ARG A 184 -31.31 18.38 -9.87
CA ARG A 184 -31.01 19.70 -9.34
C ARG A 184 -32.28 20.16 -8.64
N ARG A 185 -32.30 20.00 -7.33
CA ARG A 185 -33.42 20.33 -6.47
C ARG A 185 -33.63 21.81 -6.70
N GLU A 186 -34.71 22.17 -7.38
CA GLU A 186 -35.10 23.56 -7.52
C GLU A 186 -35.18 24.12 -6.11
N ALA A 187 -34.33 25.10 -5.82
CA ALA A 187 -34.38 25.79 -4.56
C ALA A 187 -35.78 26.41 -4.46
N PRO A 188 -36.54 26.17 -3.38
CA PRO A 188 -37.80 26.87 -3.17
C PRO A 188 -37.57 28.39 -3.32
N PRO A 189 -38.53 29.13 -3.90
CA PRO A 189 -38.40 30.57 -4.04
C PRO A 189 -38.04 31.17 -2.68
N LEU A 190 -36.90 31.87 -2.62
CA LEU A 190 -36.41 32.54 -1.43
C LEU A 190 -37.45 33.61 -1.06
N HIS A 191 -38.31 33.32 -0.09
CA HIS A 191 -39.15 34.34 0.53
C HIS A 191 -38.23 35.39 1.18
N ASP A 192 -38.59 36.66 1.07
CA ASP A 192 -37.86 37.75 1.71
C ASP A 192 -37.86 37.52 3.24
N GLN A 193 -36.69 37.14 3.78
CA GLN A 193 -36.53 36.79 5.20
C GLN A 193 -36.26 38.01 6.08
N GLY A 194 -36.47 39.23 5.55
CA GLY A 194 -36.20 40.47 6.27
C GLY A 194 -34.70 40.72 6.49
N THR A 195 -34.37 41.66 7.36
CA THR A 195 -32.98 42.09 7.60
C THR A 195 -32.16 40.96 8.24
N ALA A 196 -31.05 40.59 7.59
CA ALA A 196 -30.17 39.51 8.03
C ALA A 196 -29.64 39.76 9.44
N THR A 197 -30.22 39.11 10.44
CA THR A 197 -29.73 39.10 11.82
C THR A 197 -28.73 37.95 11.95
N TRP A 198 -27.45 38.27 12.14
CA TRP A 198 -26.42 37.24 12.32
C TRP A 198 -26.73 36.41 13.57
N THR A 199 -26.99 35.12 13.38
CA THR A 199 -27.15 34.14 14.44
C THR A 199 -26.08 33.05 14.27
N PRO A 200 -25.28 32.75 15.30
CA PRO A 200 -24.26 31.72 15.19
C PRO A 200 -24.93 30.36 15.02
N ARG A 201 -24.80 29.80 13.82
CA ARG A 201 -25.33 28.48 13.50
C ARG A 201 -24.39 27.41 14.05
N PRO A 202 -24.88 26.42 14.82
CA PRO A 202 -24.03 25.33 15.26
C PRO A 202 -23.49 24.58 14.04
N LEU A 203 -22.22 24.18 14.11
CA LEU A 203 -21.59 23.38 13.08
C LEU A 203 -22.33 22.03 13.00
N PRO A 204 -22.62 21.49 11.80
CA PRO A 204 -23.24 20.19 11.68
C PRO A 204 -22.38 19.11 12.35
N GLU A 205 -23.02 18.11 12.93
CA GLU A 205 -22.33 17.00 13.55
C GLU A 205 -21.43 16.26 12.53
N PRO A 206 -20.23 15.83 12.95
CA PRO A 206 -19.34 15.14 12.07
C PRO A 206 -19.94 13.79 11.65
N LEU A 207 -19.81 13.43 10.38
CA LEU A 207 -20.41 12.20 9.83
C LEU A 207 -19.92 10.90 10.50
N VAL A 208 -18.84 10.94 11.28
CA VAL A 208 -18.34 9.80 12.05
C VAL A 208 -19.13 9.54 13.34
N SER A 209 -19.80 10.57 13.90
CA SER A 209 -20.65 10.43 15.09
C SER A 209 -22.08 10.02 14.75
N MET A 210 -22.53 10.30 13.52
CA MET A 210 -23.87 9.92 13.07
C MET A 210 -24.00 8.41 12.84
N SER A 211 -24.96 7.79 13.53
CA SER A 211 -25.26 6.36 13.42
C SER A 211 -25.70 5.97 12.01
N GLY A 212 -25.04 4.96 11.42
CA GLY A 212 -25.36 4.46 10.08
C GLY A 212 -24.72 5.25 8.93
N SER A 213 -23.94 6.28 9.25
CA SER A 213 -23.15 7.00 8.26
C SER A 213 -22.04 6.14 7.66
N ARG A 214 -21.72 6.37 6.38
CA ARG A 214 -20.60 5.71 5.69
C ARG A 214 -19.27 6.01 6.36
N ALA A 215 -19.10 7.21 6.91
CA ALA A 215 -17.87 7.60 7.59
C ALA A 215 -17.69 6.83 8.91
N GLN A 216 -18.77 6.63 9.67
CA GLN A 216 -18.77 5.79 10.87
C GLN A 216 -18.41 4.34 10.53
N ALA A 217 -19.03 3.77 9.49
CA ALA A 217 -18.74 2.41 9.05
C ALA A 217 -17.27 2.23 8.61
N ALA A 218 -16.70 3.23 7.92
CA ALA A 218 -15.30 3.22 7.51
C ALA A 218 -14.35 3.30 8.72
N MET A 219 -14.66 4.14 9.71
CA MET A 219 -13.88 4.24 10.95
C MET A 219 -13.90 2.92 11.73
N ALA A 220 -15.08 2.32 11.90
CA ALA A 220 -15.23 1.03 12.58
C ALA A 220 -14.42 -0.09 11.89
N GLN A 221 -14.34 -0.08 10.56
CA GLN A 221 -13.49 -1.01 9.81
C GLN A 221 -12.00 -0.78 10.06
N HIS A 222 -11.57 0.48 10.12
CA HIS A 222 -10.18 0.84 10.42
C HIS A 222 -9.79 0.41 11.84
N ASP A 223 -10.66 0.65 12.81
CA ASP A 223 -10.44 0.27 14.21
C ASP A 223 -10.36 -1.26 14.36
N ALA A 224 -11.27 -2.00 13.71
CA ALA A 224 -11.21 -3.46 13.68
C ALA A 224 -9.91 -4.01 13.07
N GLN A 225 -9.36 -3.36 12.04
CA GLN A 225 -8.05 -3.73 11.48
C GLN A 225 -6.90 -3.41 12.44
N THR A 226 -6.98 -2.27 13.13
CA THR A 226 -5.97 -1.84 14.09
C THR A 226 -5.93 -2.78 15.29
N GLU A 227 -7.08 -3.19 15.82
CA GLU A 227 -7.18 -4.17 16.90
C GLU A 227 -6.62 -5.53 16.49
N ARG A 228 -6.89 -6.01 15.27
CA ARG A 228 -6.27 -7.25 14.75
C ARG A 228 -4.75 -7.17 14.71
N ARG A 229 -4.19 -6.01 14.30
CA ARG A 229 -2.73 -5.80 14.28
C ARG A 229 -2.13 -5.74 15.68
N LYS A 230 -2.83 -5.11 16.64
CA LYS A 230 -2.41 -5.09 18.06
C LYS A 230 -2.42 -6.50 18.64
N ALA A 231 -3.50 -7.26 18.41
CA ALA A 231 -3.61 -8.65 18.86
C ALA A 231 -2.49 -9.53 18.28
N ALA A 232 -2.18 -9.39 16.99
CA ALA A 232 -1.07 -10.11 16.36
C ALA A 232 0.29 -9.79 17.01
N ARG A 233 0.56 -8.51 17.29
CA ARG A 233 1.81 -8.10 17.99
C ARG A 233 1.89 -8.64 19.42
N LEU A 234 0.76 -8.65 20.15
CA LEU A 234 0.71 -9.21 21.49
C LEU A 234 0.95 -10.72 21.48
N ALA A 235 0.42 -11.43 20.48
CA ALA A 235 0.68 -12.86 20.31
C ALA A 235 2.16 -13.14 20.02
N GLU A 236 2.81 -12.37 19.16
CA GLU A 236 4.25 -12.48 18.87
C GLU A 236 5.10 -12.20 20.12
N LEU A 237 4.77 -11.17 20.89
CA LEU A 237 5.46 -10.86 22.14
C LEU A 237 5.30 -11.99 23.16
N ARG A 238 4.11 -12.62 23.22
CA ARG A 238 3.85 -13.75 24.12
C ARG A 238 4.69 -14.96 23.72
N GLU A 239 4.74 -15.30 22.44
CA GLU A 239 5.57 -16.39 21.93
C GLU A 239 7.06 -16.14 22.25
N ARG A 240 7.52 -14.91 22.08
CA ARG A 240 8.90 -14.53 22.40
C ARG A 240 9.18 -14.58 23.91
N ALA A 241 8.20 -14.19 24.74
CA ALA A 241 8.30 -14.30 26.19
C ALA A 241 8.37 -15.77 26.63
N GLU A 242 7.60 -16.66 26.01
CA GLU A 242 7.64 -18.11 26.28
C GLU A 242 8.98 -18.72 25.87
N GLN A 243 9.56 -18.29 24.74
CA GLN A 243 10.91 -18.73 24.31
C GLN A 243 12.03 -18.26 25.25
N MET A 244 11.90 -17.05 25.81
CA MET A 244 12.88 -16.47 26.74
C MET A 244 12.57 -16.81 28.20
N ALA A 245 11.47 -17.51 28.48
CA ALA A 245 11.08 -17.84 29.84
C ALA A 245 12.13 -18.81 30.45
N PRO A 246 12.68 -18.49 31.63
CA PRO A 246 13.53 -19.44 32.33
C PRO A 246 12.74 -20.72 32.65
N PRO A 247 13.41 -21.88 32.75
CA PRO A 247 12.73 -23.14 33.07
C PRO A 247 11.90 -22.97 34.35
N ALA A 248 10.66 -23.46 34.32
CA ALA A 248 9.73 -23.33 35.42
C ALA A 248 10.42 -23.82 36.72
N PRO A 249 10.33 -23.04 37.83
CA PRO A 249 10.96 -23.43 39.07
C PRO A 249 10.46 -24.82 39.45
N VAL A 250 11.40 -25.73 39.73
CA VAL A 250 11.10 -27.08 40.20
C VAL A 250 10.17 -26.93 41.40
N GLN A 251 8.95 -27.47 41.30
CA GLN A 251 8.05 -27.51 42.45
C GLN A 251 8.70 -28.45 43.47
N LEU A 252 9.39 -27.87 44.45
CA LEU A 252 9.79 -28.64 45.62
C LEU A 252 8.48 -29.15 46.26
N PRO A 253 8.37 -30.46 46.57
CA PRO A 253 7.24 -30.94 47.33
C PRO A 253 7.14 -30.08 48.59
N ALA A 254 5.98 -29.49 48.83
CA ALA A 254 5.73 -28.71 50.03
C ALA A 254 6.23 -29.53 51.21
N ALA A 255 7.24 -29.02 51.92
CA ALA A 255 7.78 -29.69 53.09
C ALA A 255 6.58 -29.95 54.01
N SER A 256 6.23 -31.22 54.18
CA SER A 256 5.12 -31.64 55.03
C SER A 256 5.55 -31.38 56.47
N SER A 257 5.41 -30.13 56.92
CA SER A 257 5.64 -29.82 58.32
C SER A 257 4.56 -30.56 59.12
N PRO A 258 4.90 -31.12 60.29
CA PRO A 258 3.93 -31.77 61.17
C PRO A 258 2.73 -30.88 61.52
N TYR A 259 2.92 -29.56 61.43
CA TYR A 259 1.94 -28.52 61.70
C TYR A 259 0.96 -28.29 60.54
N ALA A 260 1.25 -28.74 59.31
CA ALA A 260 0.34 -28.61 58.17
C ALA A 260 -0.93 -29.47 58.30
N LYS A 261 -0.95 -30.44 59.23
CA LYS A 261 -2.13 -31.26 59.57
C LYS A 261 -2.99 -30.66 60.69
N MET A 262 -2.46 -29.71 61.47
CA MET A 262 -3.32 -28.87 62.31
C MET A 262 -3.93 -27.84 61.37
N GLY A 263 -5.23 -27.97 61.09
CA GLY A 263 -5.94 -27.09 60.17
C GLY A 263 -5.61 -25.62 60.42
N PHE A 264 -5.56 -24.85 59.34
CA PHE A 264 -5.31 -23.41 59.38
C PHE A 264 -6.30 -22.77 60.35
N VAL A 265 -5.82 -22.30 61.50
CA VAL A 265 -6.65 -21.54 62.42
C VAL A 265 -6.74 -20.14 61.83
N ASP A 266 -7.94 -19.73 61.44
CA ASP A 266 -8.17 -18.41 60.88
C ASP A 266 -7.99 -17.35 61.98
N ASP A 267 -7.08 -16.40 61.77
CA ASP A 267 -6.80 -15.32 62.71
C ASP A 267 -8.09 -14.52 63.06
N ALA A 268 -9.05 -14.47 62.13
CA ALA A 268 -10.35 -13.84 62.35
C ALA A 268 -11.20 -14.56 63.42
N GLU A 269 -11.14 -15.88 63.48
CA GLU A 269 -11.86 -16.67 64.51
C GLU A 269 -11.21 -16.49 65.89
N ILE A 270 -9.88 -16.42 65.94
CA ILE A 270 -9.14 -16.15 67.19
C ILE A 270 -9.53 -14.77 67.74
N GLU A 271 -9.53 -13.74 66.88
CA GLU A 271 -9.92 -12.39 67.30
C GLU A 271 -11.38 -12.29 67.77
N ALA A 272 -12.29 -13.03 67.13
CA ALA A 272 -13.69 -13.09 67.54
C ALA A 272 -13.83 -13.70 68.94
N HIS A 273 -13.11 -14.81 69.20
CA HIS A 273 -13.12 -15.47 70.50
C HIS A 273 -12.52 -14.58 71.60
N VAL A 274 -11.42 -13.87 71.30
CA VAL A 274 -10.80 -12.93 72.25
C VAL A 274 -11.74 -11.75 72.56
N ARG A 275 -12.43 -11.19 71.56
CA ARG A 275 -13.44 -10.13 71.76
C ARG A 275 -14.56 -10.60 72.68
N GLU A 276 -15.04 -11.83 72.49
CA GLU A 276 -16.08 -12.42 73.34
C GLU A 276 -15.60 -12.59 74.78
N LEU A 277 -14.37 -13.07 74.98
CA LEU A 277 -13.76 -13.26 76.31
C LEU A 277 -13.58 -11.93 77.06
N LEU A 278 -13.16 -10.88 76.34
CA LEU A 278 -13.04 -9.53 76.88
C LEU A 278 -14.41 -8.93 77.24
N ALA A 279 -15.43 -9.13 76.40
CA ALA A 279 -16.79 -8.66 76.65
C ALA A 279 -17.41 -9.32 77.90
N ARG A 280 -17.18 -10.62 78.10
CA ARG A 280 -17.62 -11.33 79.31
C ARG A 280 -16.91 -10.83 80.57
N ARG A 281 -15.62 -10.50 80.48
CA ARG A 281 -14.85 -9.95 81.61
C ARG A 281 -15.27 -8.52 81.97
N SER A 282 -15.69 -7.72 81.00
CA SER A 282 -16.16 -6.35 81.25
C SER A 282 -17.58 -6.27 81.83
N ALA A 283 -18.31 -7.38 81.85
CA ALA A 283 -19.70 -7.46 82.29
C ALA A 283 -19.88 -8.09 83.70
N GLY A 284 -18.78 -8.43 84.39
CA GLY A 284 -18.76 -8.85 85.79
C GLY A 284 -17.96 -7.87 86.64
#